data_AF-A0A925NKE9-F1
#
_entry.id   AF-A0A925NKE9-F1
#
_cell.length_a   1.000
_cell.length_b   1.000
_cell.length_c   1.000
_cell.angle_alpha   90.00
_cell.angle_beta   90.00
_cell.angle_gamma   90.00
#
_symmetry.space_group_name_H-M   'P 1'
#
loop_
_entity.id
_entity.type
_entity.pdbx_description
1 polymer ?
#
loop_
_entity_poly.entity_id
_entity_poly.type
_entity_poly.pdbx_seq_one_letter_code
_entity_poly.pdbx_strand_id
1 'polypeptide(L)'
;MLKCVFDKVLPATIGACFFVAVQTAQAAPMSISEMVMVLREAKVISPTNNLAVLHSEQEVTIITKRTAKMTDDDCKIKAVLMAKVLMDAQPKQLAAVKTIYTSNGETSVSRVVVGAGDVQAFAGGTITEKQLLASLDLSKEVSDGSDRVKTSVVAGPQRERRAILRSRIEALEQGGTGVGPFQKRFNEIEDLTRAGKEKEASLLITDLNTKLSSQESLRDQAKRVGEGRGLKGQQGSIAAPMVTRQQWRPNGIAGNNASSNATQSPDFRSRVTLMNNMLDVMEKRGVSTADLRSRLKETERQSASLSPNEVCSRLEEIKNRVMQQDRASKFPNAALIRNQCLGDK
;
A
#
# COMPACT_ATOMS: atom_id res chain seq x y z
N MET A 1 13.60 -47.29 45.41
CA MET A 1 15.05 -47.50 45.29
C MET A 1 15.47 -47.20 43.86
N LEU A 2 16.20 -46.11 43.63
CA LEU A 2 17.40 -46.06 42.78
C LEU A 2 17.95 -44.63 42.86
N LYS A 3 18.92 -44.45 43.76
CA LYS A 3 19.76 -43.25 43.85
C LYS A 3 20.92 -43.48 42.88
N CYS A 4 21.06 -42.66 41.86
CA CYS A 4 22.31 -42.55 41.11
C CYS A 4 22.88 -41.14 41.34
N VAL A 5 23.87 -41.12 42.21
CA VAL A 5 24.81 -40.03 42.47
C VAL A 5 25.75 -39.95 41.26
N PHE A 6 25.85 -38.79 40.63
CA PHE A 6 26.91 -38.50 39.65
C PHE A 6 27.63 -37.22 40.08
N ASP A 7 28.55 -37.41 41.03
CA ASP A 7 29.63 -36.47 41.32
C ASP A 7 30.70 -36.62 40.23
N LYS A 8 30.83 -35.63 39.34
CA LYS A 8 32.08 -35.40 38.60
C LYS A 8 32.33 -33.90 38.42
N VAL A 9 33.32 -33.47 39.18
CA VAL A 9 34.09 -32.22 39.11
C VAL A 9 34.61 -32.00 37.69
N LEU A 10 34.41 -30.80 37.15
CA LEU A 10 35.03 -30.31 35.91
C LEU A 10 35.92 -29.09 36.20
N PRO A 11 37.07 -28.96 35.52
CA PRO A 11 38.03 -27.89 35.75
C PRO A 11 37.56 -26.56 35.16
N ALA A 12 37.84 -25.48 35.89
CA ALA A 12 37.59 -24.11 35.49
C ALA A 12 38.54 -23.68 34.37
N THR A 13 38.09 -23.77 33.12
CA THR A 13 38.78 -23.17 31.97
C THR A 13 38.25 -21.77 31.75
N ILE A 14 39.05 -20.76 32.06
CA ILE A 14 38.80 -19.35 31.78
C ILE A 14 38.96 -19.15 30.27
N GLY A 15 37.91 -19.47 29.52
CA GLY A 15 37.81 -19.20 28.09
C GLY A 15 37.37 -17.76 27.87
N ALA A 16 38.25 -16.92 27.31
CA ALA A 16 37.90 -15.59 26.86
C ALA A 16 36.84 -15.68 25.76
N CYS A 17 35.57 -15.49 26.11
CA CYS A 17 34.46 -15.38 25.17
C CYS A 17 34.63 -14.10 24.35
N PHE A 18 35.21 -14.22 23.15
CA PHE A 18 35.04 -13.22 22.10
C PHE A 18 33.55 -13.22 21.70
N PHE A 19 32.79 -12.28 22.27
CA PHE A 19 31.46 -11.92 21.77
C PHE A 19 31.64 -11.28 20.40
N VAL A 20 31.65 -12.11 19.35
CA VAL A 20 31.43 -11.64 17.99
C VAL A 20 29.99 -11.14 17.97
N ALA A 21 29.82 -9.82 17.96
CA ALA A 21 28.52 -9.20 17.76
C ALA A 21 28.05 -9.55 16.34
N VAL A 22 27.29 -10.64 16.22
CA VAL A 22 26.59 -10.98 14.98
C VAL A 22 25.53 -9.90 14.79
N GLN A 23 25.86 -8.91 13.96
CA GLN A 23 24.90 -7.93 13.49
C GLN A 23 23.91 -8.70 12.61
N THR A 24 22.77 -9.10 13.19
CA THR A 24 21.70 -9.74 12.42
C THR A 24 21.22 -8.72 11.40
N ALA A 25 21.59 -8.91 10.13
CA ALA A 25 21.11 -8.10 9.03
C ALA A 25 19.58 -8.08 9.08
N GLN A 26 19.02 -6.95 9.48
CA GLN A 26 17.58 -6.80 9.63
C GLN A 26 16.99 -6.78 8.22
N ALA A 27 16.36 -7.88 7.81
CA ALA A 27 15.72 -8.00 6.51
C ALA A 27 14.73 -6.83 6.34
N ALA A 28 14.74 -6.20 5.16
CA ALA A 28 13.83 -5.10 4.88
C ALA A 28 12.37 -5.54 5.08
N PRO A 29 11.49 -4.64 5.57
CA PRO A 29 10.08 -4.95 5.70
C PRO A 29 9.48 -5.21 4.31
N MET A 30 8.70 -6.28 4.19
CA MET A 30 8.00 -6.68 2.97
C MET A 30 6.97 -5.62 2.61
N SER A 31 6.88 -5.32 1.32
CA SER A 31 5.86 -4.40 0.81
C SER A 31 4.47 -5.02 0.87
N ILE A 32 3.43 -4.18 0.93
CA ILE A 32 2.04 -4.62 0.94
C ILE A 32 1.70 -5.44 -0.33
N SER A 33 2.26 -5.07 -1.49
CA SER A 33 2.06 -5.81 -2.73
C SER A 33 2.64 -7.22 -2.69
N GLU A 34 3.81 -7.38 -2.08
CA GLU A 34 4.45 -8.69 -1.92
C GLU A 34 3.65 -9.56 -0.95
N MET A 35 3.17 -9.02 0.17
CA MET A 35 2.29 -9.77 1.10
C MET A 35 1.04 -10.31 0.39
N VAL A 36 0.39 -9.48 -0.44
CA VAL A 36 -0.77 -9.90 -1.24
C VAL A 36 -0.40 -11.01 -2.23
N MET A 37 0.77 -10.93 -2.87
CA MET A 37 1.25 -11.97 -3.79
C MET A 37 1.50 -13.29 -3.05
N VAL A 38 2.22 -13.26 -1.93
CA VAL A 38 2.54 -14.43 -1.11
C VAL A 38 1.27 -15.14 -0.63
N LEU A 39 0.26 -14.38 -0.17
CA LEU A 39 -1.04 -14.95 0.24
C LEU A 39 -1.79 -15.62 -0.92
N ARG A 40 -1.70 -15.07 -2.13
CA ARG A 40 -2.33 -15.62 -3.33
C ARG A 40 -1.60 -16.85 -3.86
N GLU A 41 -0.27 -16.83 -3.82
CA GLU A 41 0.59 -17.93 -4.23
C GLU A 41 0.39 -19.16 -3.33
N ALA A 42 0.22 -18.93 -2.02
CA ALA A 42 -0.09 -19.97 -1.05
C ALA A 42 -1.51 -20.56 -1.19
N LYS A 43 -2.35 -20.03 -2.11
CA LYS A 43 -3.72 -20.48 -2.38
C LYS A 43 -4.65 -20.51 -1.16
N VAL A 44 -4.34 -19.75 -0.11
CA VAL A 44 -5.20 -19.66 1.09
C VAL A 44 -6.49 -18.90 0.79
N ILE A 45 -6.44 -17.95 -0.16
CA ILE A 45 -7.56 -17.12 -0.57
C ILE A 45 -7.78 -17.29 -2.07
N SER A 46 -9.04 -17.52 -2.46
CA SER A 46 -9.42 -17.60 -3.88
C SER A 46 -9.06 -16.30 -4.60
N PRO A 47 -8.49 -16.36 -5.82
CA PRO A 47 -8.04 -15.16 -6.55
C PRO A 47 -9.20 -14.22 -6.94
N THR A 48 -10.44 -14.73 -6.91
CA THR A 48 -11.68 -13.98 -7.16
C THR A 48 -12.14 -13.14 -5.97
N ASN A 49 -11.65 -13.43 -4.77
CA ASN A 49 -12.06 -12.70 -3.57
C ASN A 49 -11.24 -11.41 -3.44
N ASN A 50 -11.93 -10.33 -3.05
CA ASN A 50 -11.27 -9.09 -2.69
C ASN A 50 -10.40 -9.32 -1.44
N LEU A 51 -9.14 -8.95 -1.56
CA LEU A 51 -8.15 -9.03 -0.51
C LEU A 51 -7.49 -7.66 -0.38
N ALA A 52 -7.63 -7.05 0.79
CA ALA A 52 -6.89 -5.85 1.14
C ALA A 52 -5.99 -6.18 2.33
N VAL A 53 -4.75 -5.70 2.29
CA VAL A 53 -3.75 -5.90 3.33
C VAL A 53 -3.26 -4.54 3.78
N LEU A 54 -3.19 -4.35 5.08
CA LEU A 54 -2.66 -3.16 5.74
C LEU A 54 -1.55 -3.63 6.67
N HIS A 55 -0.40 -2.98 6.62
CA HIS A 55 0.76 -3.30 7.43
C HIS A 55 1.03 -2.15 8.40
N SER A 56 1.10 -2.45 9.70
CA SER A 56 1.33 -1.48 10.78
C SER A 56 2.36 -2.01 11.76
N GLU A 57 3.58 -1.46 11.71
CA GLU A 57 4.72 -1.78 12.60
C GLU A 57 5.03 -3.28 12.78
N GLN A 58 4.29 -4.00 13.65
CA GLN A 58 4.43 -5.44 13.93
C GLN A 58 3.13 -6.23 13.72
N GLU A 59 2.09 -5.59 13.21
CA GLU A 59 0.79 -6.18 12.95
C GLU A 59 0.40 -6.05 11.48
N VAL A 60 -0.13 -7.13 10.92
CA VAL A 60 -0.74 -7.11 9.58
C VAL A 60 -2.23 -7.29 9.71
N THR A 61 -3.00 -6.34 9.17
CA THR A 61 -4.45 -6.44 9.06
C THR A 61 -4.85 -6.90 7.67
N ILE A 62 -5.50 -8.05 7.58
CA ILE A 62 -6.03 -8.63 6.36
C ILE A 62 -7.55 -8.40 6.36
N ILE A 63 -8.07 -7.78 5.31
CA ILE A 63 -9.50 -7.60 5.11
C ILE A 63 -9.90 -8.48 3.92
N THR A 64 -10.81 -9.41 4.17
CA THR A 64 -11.34 -10.32 3.16
C THR A 64 -12.83 -10.56 3.36
N LYS A 65 -13.47 -11.13 2.34
CA LYS A 65 -14.89 -11.39 2.33
C LYS A 65 -15.21 -12.79 2.88
N ARG A 66 -16.16 -12.86 3.81
CA ARG A 66 -16.72 -14.12 4.30
C ARG A 66 -17.61 -14.74 3.22
N THR A 67 -17.43 -16.03 2.94
CA THR A 67 -18.35 -16.77 2.09
C THR A 67 -19.53 -17.26 2.92
N ALA A 68 -20.73 -17.32 2.35
CA ALA A 68 -21.94 -17.75 3.06
C ALA A 68 -21.86 -19.19 3.62
N LYS A 69 -20.95 -20.02 3.09
CA LYS A 69 -20.72 -21.40 3.52
C LYS A 69 -19.68 -21.53 4.65
N MET A 70 -18.95 -20.46 4.99
CA MET A 70 -17.92 -20.53 6.02
C MET A 70 -18.53 -20.49 7.41
N THR A 71 -18.25 -21.54 8.19
CA THR A 71 -18.47 -21.57 9.63
C THR A 71 -17.50 -20.65 10.36
N ASP A 72 -17.72 -20.42 11.66
CA ASP A 72 -16.81 -19.63 12.48
C ASP A 72 -15.43 -20.33 12.63
N ASP A 73 -15.43 -21.67 12.68
CA ASP A 73 -14.19 -22.46 12.70
C ASP A 73 -13.43 -22.34 11.37
N ASP A 74 -14.13 -22.35 10.22
CA ASP A 74 -13.49 -22.10 8.92
C ASP A 74 -12.84 -20.71 8.85
N CYS A 75 -13.45 -19.71 9.51
CA CYS A 75 -12.86 -18.37 9.62
C CYS A 75 -11.56 -18.43 10.43
N LYS A 76 -11.56 -19.09 11.59
CA LYS A 76 -10.36 -19.23 12.42
C LYS A 76 -9.26 -19.99 11.69
N ILE A 77 -9.59 -21.12 11.04
CA ILE A 77 -8.64 -21.93 10.25
C ILE A 77 -8.00 -21.08 9.16
N LYS A 78 -8.80 -20.35 8.37
CA LYS A 78 -8.26 -19.47 7.33
C LYS A 78 -7.38 -18.37 7.90
N ALA A 79 -7.77 -17.76 9.02
CA ALA A 79 -6.95 -16.73 9.66
C ALA A 79 -5.58 -17.29 10.08
N VAL A 80 -5.53 -18.49 10.66
CA VAL A 80 -4.28 -19.19 11.01
C VAL A 80 -3.45 -19.49 9.77
N LEU A 81 -4.05 -19.98 8.68
CA LEU A 81 -3.32 -20.26 7.44
C LEU A 81 -2.71 -18.98 6.84
N MET A 82 -3.45 -17.87 6.84
CA MET A 82 -2.93 -16.58 6.37
C MET A 82 -1.80 -16.07 7.27
N ALA A 83 -1.97 -16.19 8.58
CA ALA A 83 -0.95 -15.79 9.56
C ALA A 83 0.33 -16.59 9.38
N LYS A 84 0.23 -17.92 9.27
CA LYS A 84 1.36 -18.82 9.01
C LYS A 84 2.13 -18.42 7.77
N VAL A 85 1.44 -18.22 6.64
CA VAL A 85 2.06 -17.85 5.37
C VAL A 85 2.85 -16.54 5.49
N LEU A 86 2.30 -15.52 6.15
CA LEU A 86 2.99 -14.25 6.34
C LEU A 86 4.16 -14.34 7.33
N MET A 87 4.00 -15.10 8.42
CA MET A 87 5.04 -15.28 9.43
C MET A 87 6.21 -16.15 8.93
N ASP A 88 5.93 -17.14 8.09
CA ASP A 88 6.95 -17.96 7.42
C ASP A 88 7.75 -17.09 6.41
N ALA A 89 7.08 -16.14 5.74
CA ALA A 89 7.74 -15.22 4.80
C ALA A 89 8.50 -14.07 5.48
N GLN A 90 8.11 -13.68 6.70
CA GLN A 90 8.74 -12.62 7.48
C GLN A 90 8.99 -13.04 8.94
N PRO A 91 9.90 -14.00 9.17
CA PRO A 91 10.19 -14.44 10.52
C PRO A 91 10.70 -13.27 11.37
N LYS A 92 10.17 -13.16 12.59
CA LYS A 92 10.57 -12.15 13.61
C LYS A 92 10.11 -10.70 13.36
N GLN A 93 9.42 -10.39 12.27
CA GLN A 93 8.90 -9.03 12.04
C GLN A 93 7.45 -8.86 12.49
N LEU A 94 6.66 -9.93 12.43
CA LEU A 94 5.23 -9.90 12.75
C LEU A 94 4.99 -10.48 14.13
N ALA A 95 4.37 -9.69 15.01
CA ALA A 95 3.91 -10.12 16.31
C ALA A 95 2.52 -10.79 16.22
N ALA A 96 1.64 -10.24 15.38
CA ALA A 96 0.28 -10.75 15.20
C ALA A 96 -0.26 -10.46 13.79
N VAL A 97 -1.22 -11.28 13.37
CA VAL A 97 -1.99 -11.09 12.14
C VAL A 97 -3.47 -10.99 12.48
N LYS A 98 -4.06 -9.84 12.16
CA LYS A 98 -5.46 -9.53 12.38
C LYS A 98 -6.24 -9.77 11.09
N THR A 99 -7.18 -10.69 11.11
CA THR A 99 -8.05 -10.97 9.97
C THR A 99 -9.45 -10.42 10.23
N ILE A 100 -9.95 -9.66 9.27
CA ILE A 100 -11.26 -9.03 9.27
C ILE A 100 -12.09 -9.62 8.12
N TYR A 101 -13.17 -10.29 8.48
CA TYR A 101 -14.12 -10.89 7.56
C TYR A 101 -15.33 -9.97 7.38
N THR A 102 -15.55 -9.51 6.15
CA THR A 102 -16.75 -8.74 5.77
C THR A 102 -17.80 -9.67 5.19
N SER A 103 -19.02 -9.61 5.71
CA SER A 103 -20.14 -10.36 5.15
C SER A 103 -20.87 -9.52 4.08
N ASN A 104 -21.47 -10.20 3.12
CA ASN A 104 -22.12 -9.56 1.99
C ASN A 104 -23.47 -8.97 2.42
N GLY A 105 -23.54 -7.65 2.55
CA GLY A 105 -24.79 -6.96 2.89
C GLY A 105 -25.12 -6.92 4.38
N GLU A 106 -24.41 -7.68 5.21
CA GLU A 106 -24.52 -7.58 6.66
C GLU A 106 -23.56 -6.51 7.20
N THR A 107 -24.05 -5.82 8.22
CA THR A 107 -23.30 -4.80 8.95
C THR A 107 -22.28 -5.39 9.92
N SER A 108 -22.38 -6.69 10.21
CA SER A 108 -21.50 -7.40 11.12
C SER A 108 -20.15 -7.71 10.48
N VAL A 109 -19.10 -7.46 11.25
CA VAL A 109 -17.73 -7.80 10.90
C VAL A 109 -17.24 -8.86 11.88
N SER A 110 -16.64 -9.94 11.37
CA SER A 110 -15.99 -10.93 12.24
C SER A 110 -14.50 -10.69 12.24
N ARG A 111 -13.90 -10.62 13.42
CA ARG A 111 -12.47 -10.38 13.61
C ARG A 111 -11.83 -11.57 14.30
N VAL A 112 -10.67 -11.99 13.80
CA VAL A 112 -9.80 -13.00 14.40
C VAL A 112 -8.39 -12.42 14.48
N VAL A 113 -7.73 -12.55 15.63
CA VAL A 113 -6.33 -12.14 15.81
C VAL A 113 -5.53 -13.39 16.10
N VAL A 114 -4.46 -13.62 15.34
CA VAL A 114 -3.57 -14.78 15.48
C VAL A 114 -2.18 -14.29 15.87
N GLY A 115 -1.68 -14.70 17.03
CA GLY A 115 -0.35 -14.34 17.51
C GLY A 115 0.75 -15.21 16.90
N ALA A 116 1.96 -14.67 16.80
CA ALA A 116 3.12 -15.42 16.33
C ALA A 116 3.47 -16.61 17.24
N GLY A 117 3.28 -16.44 18.55
CA GLY A 117 3.48 -17.51 19.53
C GLY A 117 2.54 -18.70 19.30
N ASP A 118 1.28 -18.45 18.95
CA ASP A 118 0.29 -19.51 18.70
C ASP A 118 0.66 -20.35 17.47
N VAL A 119 1.07 -19.67 16.39
CA VAL A 119 1.49 -20.34 15.15
C VAL A 119 2.75 -21.18 15.38
N GLN A 120 3.71 -20.66 16.17
CA GLN A 120 4.93 -21.39 16.52
C GLN A 120 4.65 -22.58 17.44
N ALA A 121 3.81 -22.42 18.46
CA ALA A 121 3.43 -23.49 19.37
C ALA A 121 2.71 -24.62 18.63
N PHE A 122 1.84 -24.28 17.66
CA PHE A 122 1.17 -25.26 16.82
C PHE A 122 2.14 -25.95 15.85
N ALA A 123 3.02 -25.19 15.19
CA ALA A 123 4.03 -25.75 14.28
C ALA A 123 5.03 -26.68 15.00
N GLY A 124 5.33 -26.40 16.28
CA GLY A 124 6.15 -27.24 17.14
C GLY A 124 5.40 -28.42 17.76
N GLY A 125 4.09 -28.57 17.50
CA GLY A 125 3.26 -29.65 18.06
C GLY A 125 3.00 -29.53 19.58
N THR A 126 3.27 -28.37 20.18
CA THR A 126 3.05 -28.13 21.61
C THR A 126 1.56 -27.99 21.94
N ILE A 127 0.78 -27.45 20.99
CA ILE A 127 -0.68 -27.36 21.09
C ILE A 127 -1.33 -28.14 19.95
N THR A 128 -2.46 -28.78 20.25
CA THR A 128 -3.27 -29.49 19.24
C THR A 128 -4.13 -28.51 18.44
N GLU A 129 -4.61 -28.94 17.27
CA GLU A 129 -5.50 -28.13 16.42
C GLU A 129 -6.75 -27.64 17.18
N LYS A 130 -7.40 -28.53 17.94
CA LYS A 130 -8.59 -28.19 18.73
C LYS A 130 -8.30 -27.15 19.79
N GLN A 131 -7.13 -27.22 20.43
CA GLN A 131 -6.71 -26.23 21.43
C GLN A 131 -6.44 -24.87 20.80
N LEU A 132 -5.77 -24.84 19.63
CA LEU A 132 -5.53 -23.60 18.90
C LEU A 132 -6.84 -22.94 18.46
N LEU A 133 -7.78 -23.70 17.88
CA LEU A 133 -9.05 -23.13 17.44
C LEU A 133 -9.92 -22.66 18.61
N ALA A 134 -9.82 -23.33 19.76
CA ALA A 134 -10.50 -22.92 20.99
C ALA A 134 -9.89 -21.66 21.61
N SER A 135 -8.58 -21.44 21.49
CA SER A 135 -7.91 -20.25 22.05
C SER A 135 -8.12 -18.99 21.22
N LEU A 136 -8.47 -19.13 19.94
CA LEU A 136 -8.73 -18.01 19.05
C LEU A 136 -10.14 -17.44 19.25
N ASP A 137 -10.23 -16.18 19.62
CA ASP A 137 -11.51 -15.47 19.74
C ASP A 137 -11.98 -14.93 18.38
N LEU A 138 -13.23 -15.24 18.04
CA LEU A 138 -13.92 -14.66 16.90
C LEU A 138 -14.86 -13.57 17.39
N SER A 139 -14.36 -12.33 17.44
CA SER A 139 -15.14 -11.17 17.85
C SER A 139 -16.08 -10.76 16.72
N LYS A 140 -17.39 -10.93 16.94
CA LYS A 140 -18.43 -10.41 16.03
C LYS A 140 -18.76 -8.99 16.48
N GLU A 141 -18.16 -8.03 15.82
CA GLU A 141 -18.55 -6.63 15.99
C GLU A 141 -19.80 -6.43 15.14
N VAL A 142 -20.98 -6.61 15.77
CA VAL A 142 -22.21 -6.00 15.27
C VAL A 142 -22.00 -4.53 15.46
N SER A 143 -21.80 -3.83 14.35
CA SER A 143 -21.66 -2.40 14.43
C SER A 143 -23.07 -1.85 14.61
N ASP A 144 -23.49 -1.82 15.87
CA ASP A 144 -24.74 -1.22 16.30
C ASP A 144 -24.75 0.21 15.78
N GLY A 145 -25.81 0.55 15.06
CA GLY A 145 -25.93 1.77 14.27
C GLY A 145 -25.69 3.07 15.04
N SER A 146 -25.57 3.03 16.38
CA SER A 146 -25.41 4.19 17.25
C SER A 146 -24.08 4.94 17.06
N ASP A 147 -22.99 4.26 16.69
CA ASP A 147 -21.70 4.92 16.35
C ASP A 147 -21.40 4.93 14.84
N ARG A 148 -22.25 4.28 14.04
CA ARG A 148 -22.11 4.22 12.57
C ARG A 148 -22.69 5.39 11.82
N VAL A 149 -23.51 6.24 12.45
CA VAL A 149 -24.06 7.43 11.77
C VAL A 149 -22.93 8.36 11.29
N LYS A 150 -21.72 8.26 11.85
CA LYS A 150 -20.56 9.04 11.38
C LYS A 150 -19.64 8.31 10.38
N THR A 151 -19.70 6.98 10.24
CA THR A 151 -18.64 6.22 9.52
C THR A 151 -19.13 5.44 8.30
N SER A 152 -20.43 5.41 8.02
CA SER A 152 -20.96 4.67 6.87
C SER A 152 -20.78 5.43 5.55
N VAL A 153 -19.93 4.90 4.66
CA VAL A 153 -19.83 5.35 3.27
C VAL A 153 -21.07 4.91 2.50
N VAL A 154 -21.70 5.85 1.80
CA VAL A 154 -22.89 5.62 0.96
C VAL A 154 -22.58 4.56 -0.10
N ALA A 155 -23.55 3.67 -0.34
CA ALA A 155 -23.45 2.68 -1.41
C ALA A 155 -23.28 3.38 -2.77
N GLY A 156 -22.32 2.94 -3.57
CA GLY A 156 -22.08 3.51 -4.90
C GLY A 156 -20.75 3.08 -5.52
N PRO A 157 -20.40 3.63 -6.70
CA PRO A 157 -19.14 3.35 -7.40
C PRO A 157 -17.94 3.64 -6.51
N GLN A 158 -16.85 2.86 -6.60
CA GLN A 158 -15.62 3.10 -5.80
C GLN A 158 -15.83 3.13 -4.27
N ARG A 159 -16.88 2.47 -3.75
CA ARG A 159 -17.19 2.40 -2.31
C ARG A 159 -15.98 2.00 -1.46
N GLU A 160 -15.21 1.02 -1.90
CA GLU A 160 -14.05 0.52 -1.16
C GLU A 160 -12.97 1.60 -1.00
N ARG A 161 -12.70 2.38 -2.07
CA ARG A 161 -11.73 3.48 -2.01
C ARG A 161 -12.18 4.57 -1.06
N ARG A 162 -13.47 4.92 -1.11
CA ARG A 162 -14.05 5.91 -0.18
C ARG A 162 -13.99 5.41 1.27
N ALA A 163 -14.27 4.13 1.52
CA ALA A 163 -14.14 3.53 2.84
C ALA A 163 -12.70 3.60 3.38
N ILE A 164 -11.69 3.39 2.53
CA ILE A 164 -10.29 3.55 2.91
C ILE A 164 -9.97 5.01 3.28
N LEU A 165 -10.42 5.98 2.46
CA LEU A 165 -10.21 7.40 2.76
C LEU A 165 -10.85 7.82 4.08
N ARG A 166 -12.06 7.33 4.34
CA ARG A 166 -12.78 7.52 5.61
C ARG A 166 -11.96 7.01 6.79
N SER A 167 -11.48 5.77 6.71
CA SER A 167 -10.67 5.15 7.77
C SER A 167 -9.36 5.91 8.03
N ARG A 168 -8.71 6.42 6.98
CA ARG A 168 -7.50 7.25 7.10
C ARG A 168 -7.78 8.59 7.78
N ILE A 169 -8.90 9.24 7.45
CA ILE A 169 -9.34 10.46 8.12
C ILE A 169 -9.56 10.20 9.61
N GLU A 170 -10.25 9.13 9.97
CA GLU A 170 -10.48 8.76 11.38
C GLU A 170 -9.16 8.47 12.12
N ALA A 171 -8.21 7.80 11.48
CA ALA A 171 -6.89 7.54 12.06
C ALA A 171 -6.07 8.83 12.30
N LEU A 172 -6.24 9.85 11.46
CA LEU A 172 -5.65 11.17 11.68
C LEU A 172 -6.33 11.91 12.84
N GLU A 173 -7.66 11.83 12.93
CA GLU A 173 -8.45 12.42 14.00
C GLU A 173 -8.09 11.83 15.37
N GLN A 174 -7.99 10.49 15.46
CA GLN A 174 -7.52 9.78 16.66
C GLN A 174 -6.09 10.17 17.05
N GLY A 175 -5.26 10.52 16.06
CA GLY A 175 -3.92 11.05 16.28
C GLY A 175 -3.89 12.54 16.71
N GLY A 176 -5.04 13.16 16.99
CA GLY A 176 -5.15 14.57 17.37
C GLY A 176 -4.88 15.55 16.22
N THR A 177 -4.84 15.08 14.97
CA THR A 177 -4.67 15.95 13.80
C THR A 177 -6.01 16.59 13.46
N GLY A 178 -6.02 17.90 13.18
CA GLY A 178 -7.23 18.60 12.73
C GLY A 178 -7.70 18.09 11.36
N VAL A 179 -8.78 17.30 11.32
CA VAL A 179 -9.26 16.66 10.08
C VAL A 179 -10.39 17.38 9.35
N GLY A 180 -10.89 18.51 9.88
CA GLY A 180 -12.04 19.24 9.32
C GLY A 180 -11.99 19.48 7.80
N PRO A 181 -10.86 19.92 7.21
CA PRO A 181 -10.75 20.08 5.76
C PRO A 181 -10.87 18.78 4.96
N PHE A 182 -10.33 17.68 5.47
CA PHE A 182 -10.42 16.36 4.83
C PHE A 182 -11.84 15.81 4.93
N GLN A 183 -12.48 15.99 6.08
CA GLN A 183 -13.87 15.61 6.31
C GLN A 183 -14.82 16.32 5.35
N LYS A 184 -14.65 17.64 5.17
CA LYS A 184 -15.47 18.43 4.25
C LYS A 184 -15.37 17.92 2.81
N ARG A 185 -14.15 17.60 2.35
CA ARG A 185 -13.92 17.03 1.01
C ARG A 185 -14.46 15.62 0.86
N PHE A 186 -14.37 14.82 1.92
CA PHE A 186 -14.98 13.49 1.92
C PHE A 186 -16.50 13.58 1.77
N ASN A 187 -17.15 14.49 2.50
CA ASN A 187 -18.60 14.71 2.39
C ASN A 187 -18.99 15.17 0.97
N GLU A 188 -18.20 16.05 0.34
CA GLU A 188 -18.41 16.46 -1.05
C GLU A 188 -18.34 15.29 -2.04
N ILE A 189 -17.40 14.35 -1.83
CA ILE A 189 -17.32 13.12 -2.62
C ILE A 189 -18.58 12.26 -2.43
N GLU A 190 -19.09 12.14 -1.20
CA GLU A 190 -20.32 11.39 -0.91
C GLU A 190 -21.55 12.03 -1.56
N ASP A 191 -21.63 13.36 -1.57
CA ASP A 191 -22.71 14.11 -2.22
C ASP A 191 -22.67 13.96 -3.74
N LEU A 192 -21.49 14.06 -4.37
CA LEU A 192 -21.31 13.82 -5.81
C LEU A 192 -21.64 12.37 -6.19
N THR A 193 -21.29 11.42 -5.33
CA THR A 193 -21.64 10.00 -5.53
C THR A 193 -23.15 9.83 -5.49
N ARG A 194 -23.83 10.43 -4.50
CA ARG A 194 -25.30 10.37 -4.38
C ARG A 194 -25.99 11.02 -5.59
N ALA A 195 -25.37 12.04 -6.17
CA ALA A 195 -25.83 12.71 -7.38
C ALA A 195 -25.48 11.97 -8.70
N GLY A 196 -24.78 10.83 -8.64
CA GLY A 196 -24.37 10.09 -9.84
C GLY A 196 -23.23 10.74 -10.65
N LYS A 197 -22.52 11.72 -10.10
CA LYS A 197 -21.42 12.44 -10.77
C LYS A 197 -20.07 11.73 -10.57
N GLU A 198 -19.96 10.53 -11.13
CA GLU A 198 -18.85 9.61 -10.84
C GLU A 198 -17.46 10.13 -11.24
N LYS A 199 -17.35 10.82 -12.38
CA LYS A 199 -16.06 11.35 -12.87
C LYS A 199 -15.49 12.42 -11.95
N GLU A 200 -16.34 13.34 -11.50
CA GLU A 200 -15.96 14.41 -10.55
C GLU A 200 -15.58 13.81 -9.19
N ALA A 201 -16.38 12.85 -8.69
CA ALA A 201 -16.07 12.13 -7.45
C ALA A 201 -14.71 11.41 -7.53
N SER A 202 -14.40 10.75 -8.64
CA SER A 202 -13.13 10.04 -8.83
C SER A 202 -11.91 10.98 -8.84
N LEU A 203 -12.05 12.20 -9.35
CA LEU A 203 -10.99 13.21 -9.31
C LEU A 203 -10.73 13.67 -7.87
N LEU A 204 -11.80 13.99 -7.12
CA LEU A 204 -11.69 14.38 -5.72
C LEU A 204 -11.16 13.26 -4.82
N ILE A 205 -11.52 12.01 -5.08
CA ILE A 205 -10.95 10.83 -4.39
C ILE A 205 -9.43 10.79 -4.55
N THR A 206 -8.92 11.03 -5.77
CA THR A 206 -7.48 10.98 -6.06
C THR A 206 -6.73 12.15 -5.40
N ASP A 207 -7.32 13.35 -5.44
CA ASP A 207 -6.75 14.53 -4.79
C ASP A 207 -6.75 14.38 -3.26
N LEU A 208 -7.86 13.94 -2.66
CA LEU A 208 -7.95 13.67 -1.21
C LEU A 208 -6.94 12.61 -0.77
N ASN A 209 -6.79 11.53 -1.55
CA ASN A 209 -5.81 10.48 -1.28
C ASN A 209 -4.37 11.03 -1.21
N THR A 210 -4.00 11.90 -2.16
CA THR A 210 -2.68 12.53 -2.22
C THR A 210 -2.42 13.41 -1.00
N LYS A 211 -3.43 14.21 -0.60
CA LYS A 211 -3.31 15.10 0.55
C LYS A 211 -3.21 14.34 1.87
N LEU A 212 -4.00 13.28 2.05
CA LEU A 212 -3.89 12.41 3.23
C LEU A 212 -2.51 11.77 3.32
N SER A 213 -1.96 11.27 2.21
CA SER A 213 -0.62 10.65 2.22
C SER A 213 0.47 11.66 2.59
N SER A 214 0.36 12.91 2.12
CA SER A 214 1.28 13.97 2.53
C SER A 214 1.17 14.28 4.03
N GLN A 215 -0.05 14.35 4.57
CA GLN A 215 -0.27 14.63 5.98
C GLN A 215 0.23 13.50 6.89
N GLU A 216 -0.01 12.25 6.51
CA GLU A 216 0.49 11.08 7.23
C GLU A 216 2.01 11.04 7.26
N SER A 217 2.68 11.33 6.13
CA SER A 217 4.14 11.44 6.06
C SER A 217 4.68 12.52 7.01
N LEU A 218 4.04 13.69 7.07
CA LEU A 218 4.40 14.76 8.00
C LEU A 218 4.21 14.36 9.45
N ARG A 219 3.10 13.66 9.76
CA ARG A 219 2.83 13.13 11.11
C ARG A 219 3.90 12.13 11.53
N ASP A 220 4.27 11.21 10.64
CA ASP A 220 5.28 10.19 10.92
C ASP A 220 6.67 10.81 11.09
N GLN A 221 6.99 11.85 10.31
CA GLN A 221 8.20 12.63 10.48
C GLN A 221 8.22 13.35 11.84
N ALA A 222 7.11 13.99 12.22
CA ALA A 222 6.99 14.66 13.52
C ALA A 222 7.12 13.66 14.69
N LYS A 223 6.50 12.47 14.58
CA LYS A 223 6.64 11.37 15.57
C LYS A 223 8.11 10.98 15.74
N ARG A 224 8.84 10.78 14.64
CA ARG A 224 10.28 10.43 14.68
C ARG A 224 11.13 11.51 15.35
N VAL A 225 10.87 12.78 15.03
CA VAL A 225 11.57 13.91 15.67
C VAL A 225 11.27 13.97 17.17
N GLY A 226 10.02 13.76 17.57
CA GLY A 226 9.61 13.70 18.97
C GLY A 226 10.26 12.55 19.74
N GLU A 227 10.51 11.42 19.08
CA GLU A 227 11.25 10.27 19.64
C GLU A 227 12.77 10.48 19.72
N GLY A 228 13.29 11.66 19.34
CA GLY A 228 14.73 11.92 19.29
C GLY A 228 15.46 11.18 18.16
N ARG A 229 14.72 10.48 17.29
CA ARG A 229 15.25 9.90 16.05
C ARG A 229 15.33 11.05 15.04
N GLY A 230 16.44 11.78 15.07
CA GLY A 230 16.68 12.97 14.26
C GLY A 230 16.21 12.83 12.80
N LEU A 231 15.89 13.97 12.18
CA LEU A 231 15.45 14.05 10.79
C LEU A 231 16.43 13.30 9.90
N LYS A 232 16.03 12.13 9.37
CA LYS A 232 16.71 11.54 8.21
C LYS A 232 16.50 12.52 7.07
N GLY A 233 17.47 13.41 6.85
CA GLY A 233 17.46 14.31 5.72
C GLY A 233 17.24 13.47 4.47
N GLN A 234 16.09 13.63 3.83
CA GLN A 234 16.00 13.30 2.42
C GLN A 234 17.01 14.22 1.74
N GLN A 235 18.23 13.72 1.55
CA GLN A 235 19.25 14.33 0.70
C GLN A 235 18.79 14.19 -0.75
N GLY A 236 17.66 14.83 -1.08
CA GLY A 236 17.34 15.27 -2.42
C GLY A 236 17.94 16.67 -2.53
N SER A 237 19.15 16.74 -3.07
CA SER A 237 19.82 17.97 -3.47
C SER A 237 18.97 18.71 -4.50
N ILE A 238 18.11 19.61 -4.04
CA ILE A 238 17.62 20.73 -4.83
C ILE A 238 18.17 21.96 -4.14
N ALA A 239 19.19 22.56 -4.75
CA ALA A 239 19.71 23.85 -4.34
C ALA A 239 18.55 24.85 -4.25
N ALA A 240 18.30 25.37 -3.05
CA ALA A 240 17.32 26.41 -2.84
C ALA A 240 17.76 27.67 -3.62
N PRO A 241 16.90 28.27 -4.47
CA PRO A 241 17.18 29.60 -4.98
C PRO A 241 17.09 30.58 -3.81
N MET A 242 18.16 31.33 -3.63
CA MET A 242 18.31 32.42 -2.68
C MET A 242 17.17 33.42 -2.89
N VAL A 243 16.22 33.48 -1.96
CA VAL A 243 15.10 34.43 -1.98
C VAL A 243 15.61 35.80 -1.55
N THR A 244 15.87 36.65 -2.52
CA THR A 244 16.03 38.09 -2.30
C THR A 244 14.70 38.66 -1.84
N ARG A 245 14.72 39.25 -0.64
CA ARG A 245 13.59 39.93 0.01
C ARG A 245 13.17 41.15 -0.82
N GLN A 246 12.21 40.98 -1.73
CA GLN A 246 11.52 42.11 -2.35
C GLN A 246 10.16 42.37 -1.69
N GLN A 247 10.01 43.64 -1.36
CA GLN A 247 8.97 44.30 -0.60
C GLN A 247 7.65 44.29 -1.37
N TRP A 248 6.58 43.82 -0.71
CA TRP A 248 5.22 43.80 -1.24
C TRP A 248 4.72 45.22 -1.57
N ARG A 249 4.22 45.41 -2.80
CA ARG A 249 3.33 46.52 -3.19
C ARG A 249 2.04 45.92 -3.77
N PRO A 250 0.85 46.43 -3.40
CA PRO A 250 -0.39 46.07 -4.06
C PRO A 250 -0.69 47.05 -5.21
N ASN A 251 -0.87 46.52 -6.41
CA ASN A 251 -1.59 47.10 -7.56
C ASN A 251 -1.64 45.97 -8.59
N GLY A 252 -2.68 45.75 -9.38
CA GLY A 252 -3.87 46.49 -9.72
C GLY A 252 -4.47 45.71 -10.90
N ILE A 253 -5.80 45.73 -11.00
CA ILE A 253 -6.56 45.01 -12.02
C ILE A 253 -6.24 45.60 -13.40
N ALA A 254 -5.67 44.80 -14.30
CA ALA A 254 -5.67 45.06 -15.74
C ALA A 254 -5.56 43.72 -16.50
N GLY A 255 -6.57 43.44 -17.32
CA GLY A 255 -6.61 42.26 -18.17
C GLY A 255 -5.52 42.28 -19.23
N ASN A 256 -5.09 41.09 -19.66
CA ASN A 256 -4.48 40.85 -20.96
C ASN A 256 -4.50 39.35 -21.27
N ASN A 257 -4.71 39.05 -22.55
CA ASN A 257 -4.65 37.73 -23.18
C ASN A 257 -3.41 36.95 -22.76
N ALA A 258 -3.59 35.96 -21.90
CA ALA A 258 -2.54 35.02 -21.52
C ALA A 258 -2.44 33.93 -22.59
N SER A 259 -1.52 34.12 -23.54
CA SER A 259 -0.89 32.99 -24.23
C SER A 259 -0.06 32.21 -23.20
N SER A 260 -0.73 31.31 -22.46
CA SER A 260 -0.09 30.47 -21.46
C SER A 260 0.78 29.43 -22.17
N ASN A 261 2.08 29.68 -22.17
CA ASN A 261 3.10 28.81 -22.73
C ASN A 261 2.99 27.41 -22.07
N ALA A 262 2.46 26.42 -22.80
CA ALA A 262 2.06 25.11 -22.27
C ALA A 262 3.22 24.37 -21.56
N THR A 263 4.45 24.67 -21.94
CA THR A 263 5.69 24.09 -21.40
C THR A 263 5.97 24.47 -19.92
N GLN A 264 5.30 25.51 -19.39
CA GLN A 264 5.43 25.91 -17.98
C GLN A 264 4.32 25.36 -17.09
N SER A 265 3.36 24.59 -17.63
CA SER A 265 2.36 23.93 -16.81
C SER A 265 3.05 22.96 -15.85
N PRO A 266 2.85 23.08 -14.52
CA PRO A 266 3.39 22.16 -13.54
C PRO A 266 3.06 20.69 -13.87
N ASP A 267 1.87 20.46 -14.46
CA ASP A 267 1.39 19.14 -14.82
C ASP A 267 2.20 18.49 -15.96
N PHE A 268 2.66 19.27 -16.95
CA PHE A 268 3.47 18.75 -18.05
C PHE A 268 4.82 18.23 -17.56
N ARG A 269 5.53 19.01 -16.74
CA ARG A 269 6.83 18.61 -16.19
C ARG A 269 6.71 17.37 -15.30
N SER A 270 5.70 17.32 -14.43
CA SER A 270 5.45 16.14 -13.59
C SER A 270 5.19 14.88 -14.42
N ARG A 271 4.44 14.98 -15.52
CA ARG A 271 4.20 13.86 -16.44
C ARG A 271 5.48 13.40 -17.14
N VAL A 272 6.30 14.33 -17.65
CA VAL A 272 7.60 14.01 -18.29
C VAL A 272 8.54 13.31 -17.31
N THR A 273 8.65 13.80 -16.07
CA THR A 273 9.45 13.17 -15.02
C THR A 273 8.95 11.75 -14.71
N LEU A 274 7.64 11.57 -14.58
CA LEU A 274 7.05 10.23 -14.35
C LEU A 274 7.41 9.25 -15.47
N MET A 275 7.31 9.66 -16.74
CA MET A 275 7.67 8.80 -17.87
C MET A 275 9.17 8.47 -17.88
N ASN A 276 10.06 9.42 -17.59
CA ASN A 276 11.49 9.13 -17.48
C ASN A 276 11.77 8.09 -16.39
N ASN A 277 11.15 8.21 -15.21
CA ASN A 277 11.29 7.21 -14.14
C ASN A 277 10.79 5.82 -14.57
N MET A 278 9.68 5.75 -15.33
CA MET A 278 9.18 4.47 -15.85
C MET A 278 10.15 3.85 -16.87
N LEU A 279 10.73 4.66 -17.76
CA LEU A 279 11.72 4.22 -18.74
C LEU A 279 13.01 3.74 -18.05
N ASP A 280 13.46 4.41 -16.98
CA ASP A 280 14.60 3.95 -16.17
C ASP A 280 14.35 2.57 -15.55
N VAL A 281 13.14 2.32 -15.04
CA VAL A 281 12.75 1.02 -14.47
C VAL A 281 12.73 -0.07 -15.54
N MET A 282 12.25 0.24 -16.76
CA MET A 282 12.24 -0.70 -17.88
C MET A 282 13.65 -1.04 -18.37
N GLU A 283 14.53 -0.04 -18.45
CA GLU A 283 15.93 -0.24 -18.83
C GLU A 283 16.67 -1.12 -17.84
N LYS A 284 16.42 -0.94 -16.53
CA LYS A 284 16.92 -1.84 -15.47
C LYS A 284 16.42 -3.29 -15.59
N ARG A 285 15.29 -3.51 -16.28
CA ARG A 285 14.74 -4.84 -16.59
C ARG A 285 15.27 -5.41 -17.91
N GLY A 286 16.21 -4.73 -18.56
CA GLY A 286 16.76 -5.14 -19.85
C GLY A 286 15.84 -4.88 -21.04
N VAL A 287 14.78 -4.07 -20.88
CA VAL A 287 13.90 -3.67 -21.99
C VAL A 287 14.50 -2.45 -22.68
N SER A 288 14.64 -2.50 -24.01
CA SER A 288 15.15 -1.37 -24.78
C SER A 288 14.16 -0.19 -24.75
N THR A 289 14.61 0.96 -24.25
CA THR A 289 13.79 2.18 -24.11
C THR A 289 14.21 3.33 -25.03
N ALA A 290 15.19 3.11 -25.91
CA ALA A 290 15.80 4.15 -26.74
C ALA A 290 14.79 4.88 -27.65
N ASP A 291 13.88 4.14 -28.29
CA ASP A 291 12.79 4.70 -29.13
C ASP A 291 11.87 5.61 -28.30
N LEU A 292 11.42 5.11 -27.14
CA LEU A 292 10.49 5.82 -26.27
C LEU A 292 11.10 7.10 -25.67
N ARG A 293 12.38 7.05 -25.26
CA ARG A 293 13.11 8.24 -24.80
C ARG A 293 13.25 9.28 -25.92
N SER A 294 13.47 8.84 -27.15
CA SER A 294 13.56 9.74 -28.31
C SER A 294 12.23 10.43 -28.60
N ARG A 295 11.12 9.68 -28.58
CA ARG A 295 9.76 10.24 -28.76
C ARG A 295 9.35 11.19 -27.63
N LEU A 296 9.77 10.89 -26.39
CA LEU A 296 9.52 11.76 -25.25
C LEU A 296 10.29 13.09 -25.40
N LYS A 297 11.58 13.04 -25.75
CA LYS A 297 12.40 14.24 -26.03
C LYS A 297 11.84 15.05 -27.20
N GLU A 298 11.36 14.39 -28.25
CA GLU A 298 10.75 15.08 -29.38
C GLU A 298 9.44 15.77 -29.00
N THR A 299 8.62 15.12 -28.16
CA THR A 299 7.40 15.74 -27.64
C THR A 299 7.71 16.93 -26.73
N GLU A 300 8.79 16.86 -25.94
CA GLU A 300 9.26 17.97 -25.11
C GLU A 300 9.73 19.15 -25.98
N ARG A 301 10.47 18.90 -27.07
CA ARG A 301 10.88 19.93 -28.04
C ARG A 301 9.69 20.57 -28.75
N GLN A 302 8.70 19.78 -29.16
CA GLN A 302 7.52 20.27 -29.88
C GLN A 302 6.45 20.85 -28.95
N SER A 303 6.59 20.75 -27.63
CA SER A 303 5.59 21.21 -26.67
C SER A 303 5.29 22.71 -26.75
N ALA A 304 6.22 23.52 -27.27
CA ALA A 304 6.04 24.95 -27.46
C ALA A 304 5.18 25.29 -28.70
N SER A 305 5.15 24.41 -29.70
CA SER A 305 4.40 24.61 -30.96
C SER A 305 3.08 23.85 -31.03
N LEU A 306 2.89 22.85 -30.16
CA LEU A 306 1.69 22.02 -30.12
C LEU A 306 0.66 22.59 -29.14
N SER A 307 -0.63 22.36 -29.43
CA SER A 307 -1.69 22.68 -28.49
C SER A 307 -1.59 21.78 -27.24
N PRO A 308 -2.05 22.24 -26.07
CA PRO A 308 -2.03 21.43 -24.83
C PRO A 308 -2.69 20.06 -24.99
N ASN A 309 -3.76 19.97 -25.78
CA ASN A 309 -4.47 18.71 -26.04
C ASN A 309 -3.64 17.74 -26.87
N GLU A 310 -2.88 18.22 -27.87
CA GLU A 310 -1.98 17.39 -28.66
C GLU A 310 -0.80 16.89 -27.83
N VAL A 311 -0.22 17.76 -26.98
CA VAL A 311 0.84 17.37 -26.04
C VAL A 311 0.34 16.26 -25.12
N CYS A 312 -0.84 16.43 -24.49
CA CYS A 312 -1.45 15.41 -23.65
C CYS A 312 -1.70 14.10 -24.40
N SER A 313 -2.19 14.17 -25.63
CA SER A 313 -2.48 12.98 -26.46
C SER A 313 -1.20 12.20 -26.79
N ARG A 314 -0.11 12.90 -27.14
CA ARG A 314 1.19 12.27 -27.40
C ARG A 314 1.81 11.66 -26.15
N LEU A 315 1.70 12.33 -25.00
CA LEU A 315 2.17 11.75 -23.74
C LEU A 315 1.40 10.49 -23.35
N GLU A 316 0.08 10.47 -23.57
CA GLU A 316 -0.73 9.28 -23.31
C GLU A 316 -0.40 8.13 -24.29
N GLU A 317 -0.10 8.45 -25.56
CA GLU A 317 0.38 7.46 -26.54
C GLU A 317 1.71 6.82 -26.11
N ILE A 318 2.68 7.64 -25.66
CA ILE A 318 3.98 7.16 -25.15
C ILE A 318 3.76 6.26 -23.93
N LYS A 319 2.92 6.68 -22.99
CA LYS A 319 2.56 5.89 -21.80
C LYS A 319 1.91 4.55 -22.16
N ASN A 320 1.00 4.53 -23.13
CA ASN A 320 0.36 3.30 -23.58
C ASN A 320 1.38 2.33 -24.20
N ARG A 321 2.35 2.84 -24.96
CA ARG A 321 3.46 2.01 -25.50
C ARG A 321 4.38 1.49 -24.41
N VAL A 322 4.74 2.30 -23.42
CA VAL A 322 5.50 1.89 -22.22
C VAL A 322 4.80 0.70 -21.55
N MET A 323 3.50 0.81 -21.30
CA MET A 323 2.71 -0.25 -20.67
C MET A 323 2.61 -1.52 -21.53
N GLN A 324 2.50 -1.36 -22.86
CA GLN A 324 2.44 -2.48 -23.78
C GLN A 324 3.78 -3.23 -23.85
N GLN A 325 4.90 -2.51 -23.87
CA GLN A 325 6.24 -3.11 -23.85
C GLN A 325 6.56 -3.79 -22.51
N ASP A 326 6.22 -3.18 -21.37
CA ASP A 326 6.39 -3.82 -20.05
C ASP A 326 5.52 -5.08 -19.91
N ARG A 327 4.34 -5.09 -20.51
CA ARG A 327 3.51 -6.30 -20.56
C ARG A 327 4.12 -7.38 -21.45
N ALA A 328 4.68 -7.00 -22.60
CA ALA A 328 5.33 -7.96 -23.50
C ALA A 328 6.59 -8.58 -22.86
N SER A 329 7.39 -7.79 -22.13
CA SER A 329 8.60 -8.28 -21.47
C SER A 329 8.32 -9.22 -20.29
N LYS A 330 7.20 -9.03 -19.58
CA LYS A 330 6.79 -9.91 -18.48
C LYS A 330 6.30 -11.28 -18.94
N PHE A 331 5.87 -11.42 -20.20
CA PHE A 331 5.29 -12.65 -20.73
C PHE A 331 5.88 -13.03 -22.10
N PRO A 332 7.20 -13.34 -22.17
CA PRO A 332 7.87 -13.63 -23.44
C PRO A 332 7.23 -14.84 -24.18
N ASN A 333 6.69 -15.81 -23.44
CA ASN A 333 6.10 -17.02 -24.03
C ASN A 333 4.64 -16.86 -24.50
N ALA A 334 3.95 -15.77 -24.15
CA ALA A 334 2.54 -15.60 -24.53
C ALA A 334 2.36 -15.34 -26.04
N ALA A 335 3.37 -14.78 -26.70
CA ALA A 335 3.37 -14.59 -28.15
C ALA A 335 3.63 -15.90 -28.91
N LEU A 336 4.45 -16.81 -28.35
CA LEU A 336 4.78 -18.09 -28.96
C LEU A 336 3.56 -19.04 -29.01
N ILE A 337 2.77 -19.05 -27.94
CA ILE A 337 1.56 -19.89 -27.83
C ILE A 337 0.49 -19.45 -28.85
N ARG A 338 0.37 -18.15 -29.13
CA ARG A 338 -0.64 -17.63 -30.07
C ARG A 338 -0.38 -18.08 -31.52
N ASN A 339 0.87 -18.32 -31.91
CA ASN A 339 1.21 -18.80 -33.25
C ASN A 339 1.12 -20.34 -33.38
N GLN A 340 1.30 -21.10 -32.29
CA GLN A 340 1.13 -22.55 -32.32
C GLN A 340 -0.34 -22.98 -32.42
N CYS A 341 -1.28 -22.20 -31.86
CA CYS A 341 -2.71 -22.54 -31.94
C CYS A 341 -3.40 -22.21 -33.29
N LEU A 342 -2.70 -21.57 -34.23
CA LEU A 342 -3.25 -21.20 -35.55
C LEU A 342 -2.70 -22.06 -36.71
N GLY A 343 -1.83 -23.04 -36.42
CA GLY A 343 -1.19 -23.89 -37.43
C GLY A 343 -1.90 -25.21 -37.76
N ASP A 344 -2.90 -25.63 -36.99
CA ASP A 344 -3.63 -26.90 -37.21
C ASP A 344 -5.06 -26.65 -37.74
N LYS A 345 -5.18 -26.01 -38.89
CA LYS A 345 -6.44 -25.99 -39.67
C LYS A 345 -6.20 -26.24 -41.14
#